data_AF-A0A9D5JE70-F1
#
_entry.id   AF-A0A9D5JE70-F1
#
_cell.length_a   1.000
_cell.length_b   1.000
_cell.length_c   1.000
_cell.angle_alpha   90.00
_cell.angle_beta   90.00
_cell.angle_gamma   90.00
#
_symmetry.space_group_name_H-M   'P 1'
#
loop_
_entity.id
_entity.type
_entity.pdbx_description
1 polymer ?
#
loop_
_entity_poly.entity_id
_entity_poly.type
_entity_poly.pdbx_seq_one_letter_code
_entity_poly.pdbx_strand_id
1 'polypeptide(L)'
;MKPYAGLQYASDGGTSSRLASTIDAHAYGAEVGVASNSVNLNVSYNNMPFEANTYKSGGIASPYTYADTDPLFTTSAGSGLVDKGSGHAYKLGATVWSPDRRARLIASRAELFLYASAGKSATDVLVTNLDVTFFLSKPPKGESGKGFSLRNRWIDVDTPGAHLPLSTTGRSSNTTFDPQALDMGGESMNIKRITPEAIACASALAMVAAMFGSVRAAGHVTVTVFAAASLHNAFAAVGQAFERTHPGMSVRFNFDGSQILEAQLAHGARADIYASADRRSMAKAAAGNLVDTPVPFARNHLVVVASTRSRVRALSDLTRPGMKIDLCADVVPCGRYARIALNRLSGVEGLGPAYGDKVLKNVVSNEQDVEAVVQKIVLGEADAGIVYATDVSAEAAPKMRAIEIPKSGQVEAVYPIAIVKDSTQTESARAFVDFVFSGAGRRILKSYGFGAPPASK
;
A
#
# COMPACT_ATOMS: atom_id res chain seq x y z
N MET A 1 27.34 -11.28 -30.09
CA MET A 1 26.53 -11.25 -28.86
C MET A 1 25.34 -12.18 -29.06
N LYS A 2 24.95 -12.95 -28.04
CA LYS A 2 23.84 -13.91 -28.06
C LYS A 2 22.70 -13.35 -27.20
N PRO A 3 21.48 -13.22 -27.73
CA PRO A 3 20.34 -12.83 -26.92
C PRO A 3 19.98 -13.94 -25.92
N TYR A 4 19.39 -13.55 -24.79
CA TYR A 4 18.81 -14.45 -23.81
C TYR A 4 17.56 -13.84 -23.17
N ALA A 5 16.72 -14.70 -22.64
CA ALA A 5 15.59 -14.34 -21.80
C ALA A 5 15.55 -15.29 -20.60
N GLY A 6 15.09 -14.79 -19.46
CA GLY A 6 14.96 -15.55 -18.23
C GLY A 6 13.74 -15.12 -17.43
N LEU A 7 13.17 -16.06 -16.69
CA LEU A 7 12.17 -15.76 -15.67
C LEU A 7 12.88 -15.64 -14.32
N GLN A 8 12.34 -14.77 -13.46
CA GLN A 8 12.86 -14.51 -12.13
C GLN A 8 11.78 -14.82 -11.10
N TYR A 9 12.19 -15.45 -10.01
CA TYR A 9 11.34 -15.71 -8.86
C TYR A 9 12.16 -15.53 -7.60
N ALA A 10 11.59 -14.86 -6.61
CA ALA A 10 12.10 -14.84 -5.26
C ALA A 10 10.97 -14.93 -4.25
N SER A 11 11.31 -15.50 -3.11
CA SER A 11 10.43 -15.62 -1.96
C SER A 11 11.22 -15.32 -0.70
N ASP A 12 10.61 -14.62 0.25
CA ASP A 12 11.13 -14.43 1.60
C ASP A 12 10.03 -14.78 2.61
N GLY A 13 10.37 -15.57 3.63
CA GLY A 13 9.41 -16.14 4.55
C GLY A 13 9.91 -16.20 6.00
N GLY A 14 9.03 -15.97 6.97
CA GLY A 14 9.39 -16.06 8.40
C GLY A 14 8.25 -15.81 9.39
N THR A 15 8.41 -16.29 10.63
CA THR A 15 7.43 -16.13 11.73
C THR A 15 7.94 -15.21 12.83
N SER A 16 7.12 -14.26 13.31
CA SER A 16 7.44 -13.43 14.49
C SER A 16 6.51 -13.74 15.67
N SER A 17 7.06 -14.31 16.75
CA SER A 17 6.31 -14.62 17.98
C SER A 17 5.82 -13.40 18.76
N ARG A 18 6.37 -12.21 18.47
CA ARG A 18 6.10 -10.98 19.24
C ARG A 18 4.92 -10.15 18.71
N LEU A 19 4.48 -10.42 17.47
CA LEU A 19 3.45 -9.64 16.76
C LEU A 19 2.42 -10.53 16.02
N ALA A 20 2.40 -11.84 16.30
CA ALA A 20 1.47 -12.82 15.71
C ALA A 20 1.32 -12.72 14.17
N SER A 21 2.44 -12.53 13.44
CA SER A 21 2.44 -12.34 11.98
C SER A 21 3.45 -13.27 11.28
N THR A 22 3.08 -13.67 10.07
CA THR A 22 3.87 -14.46 9.12
C THR A 22 4.25 -13.57 7.93
N ILE A 23 5.54 -13.51 7.62
CA ILE A 23 6.07 -12.97 6.37
C ILE A 23 6.00 -14.09 5.35
N ASP A 24 5.33 -13.85 4.22
CA ASP A 24 5.32 -14.74 3.04
C ASP A 24 5.30 -13.87 1.78
N ALA A 25 6.46 -13.28 1.47
CA ALA A 25 6.59 -12.31 0.38
C ALA A 25 7.09 -13.00 -0.89
N HIS A 26 6.47 -12.70 -2.02
CA HIS A 26 6.88 -13.22 -3.32
C HIS A 26 7.18 -12.09 -4.30
N ALA A 27 8.13 -12.34 -5.22
CA ALA A 27 8.41 -11.47 -6.35
C ALA A 27 8.60 -12.32 -7.60
N TYR A 28 7.95 -11.93 -8.68
CA TYR A 28 7.96 -12.62 -9.96
C TYR A 28 8.42 -11.66 -11.04
N GLY A 29 9.28 -12.09 -11.94
CA GLY A 29 9.82 -11.19 -12.95
C GLY A 29 10.35 -11.87 -14.19
N ALA A 30 10.86 -11.05 -15.08
CA ALA A 30 11.51 -11.48 -16.30
C ALA A 30 12.73 -10.61 -16.57
N GLU A 31 13.71 -11.19 -17.23
CA GLU A 31 14.90 -10.51 -17.73
C GLU A 31 15.11 -10.84 -19.19
N VAL A 32 15.51 -9.85 -19.96
CA VAL A 32 15.97 -10.01 -21.34
C VAL A 32 17.32 -9.32 -21.49
N GLY A 33 18.20 -9.91 -22.30
CA GLY A 33 19.53 -9.35 -22.46
C GLY A 33 20.27 -9.88 -23.67
N VAL A 34 21.45 -9.32 -23.90
CA VAL A 34 22.42 -9.78 -24.88
C VAL A 34 23.76 -9.98 -24.19
N ALA A 35 24.34 -11.15 -24.37
CA ALA A 35 25.60 -11.54 -23.71
C ALA A 35 26.65 -12.01 -24.71
N SER A 36 27.90 -11.81 -24.37
CA SER A 36 29.08 -12.33 -25.04
C SER A 36 30.16 -12.58 -24.00
N ASN A 37 31.31 -13.08 -24.42
CA ASN A 37 32.45 -13.29 -23.52
C ASN A 37 32.97 -11.97 -22.90
N SER A 38 32.69 -10.82 -23.53
CA SER A 38 33.23 -9.52 -23.15
C SER A 38 32.18 -8.48 -22.78
N VAL A 39 30.89 -8.71 -23.07
CA VAL A 39 29.81 -7.74 -22.79
C VAL A 39 28.53 -8.47 -22.42
N ASN A 40 27.83 -8.02 -21.37
CA ASN A 40 26.46 -8.40 -21.03
C ASN A 40 25.66 -7.12 -20.80
N LEU A 41 24.56 -6.98 -21.52
CA LEU A 41 23.54 -5.95 -21.32
C LEU A 41 22.23 -6.63 -20.99
N ASN A 42 21.53 -6.17 -19.96
CA ASN A 42 20.24 -6.73 -19.57
C ASN A 42 19.27 -5.68 -19.03
N VAL A 43 17.99 -5.96 -19.22
CA VAL A 43 16.86 -5.24 -18.62
C VAL A 43 15.99 -6.26 -17.91
N SER A 44 15.58 -5.95 -16.69
CA SER A 44 14.73 -6.83 -15.90
C SER A 44 13.59 -6.07 -15.25
N TYR A 45 12.49 -6.78 -15.04
CA TYR A 45 11.29 -6.31 -14.36
C TYR A 45 10.80 -7.34 -13.36
N ASN A 46 10.37 -6.89 -12.18
CA ASN A 46 9.70 -7.73 -11.20
C ASN A 46 8.40 -7.07 -10.72
N ASN A 47 7.35 -7.88 -10.68
CA ASN A 47 6.12 -7.63 -9.96
C ASN A 47 6.26 -8.19 -8.53
N MET A 48 5.95 -7.35 -7.55
CA MET A 48 5.97 -7.68 -6.12
C MET A 48 4.53 -7.60 -5.64
N PRO A 49 3.73 -8.68 -5.75
CA PRO A 49 2.33 -8.68 -5.34
C PRO A 49 2.16 -8.31 -3.86
N PHE A 50 1.02 -7.71 -3.54
CA PHE A 50 0.64 -7.41 -2.16
C PHE A 50 0.37 -8.71 -1.40
N GLU A 51 1.01 -8.86 -0.24
CA GLU A 51 0.77 -9.97 0.67
C GLU A 51 0.31 -9.43 2.03
N ALA A 52 -0.98 -9.62 2.31
CA ALA A 52 -1.60 -9.15 3.53
C ALA A 52 -0.94 -9.76 4.77
N ASN A 53 -0.72 -8.95 5.81
CA ASN A 53 -0.12 -9.34 7.10
C ASN A 53 1.41 -9.55 7.11
N THR A 54 2.13 -9.10 6.08
CA THR A 54 3.59 -9.05 6.09
C THR A 54 4.08 -7.89 6.99
N TYR A 55 4.24 -8.16 8.29
CA TYR A 55 4.70 -7.18 9.28
C TYR A 55 6.19 -7.35 9.60
N LYS A 56 6.84 -6.23 9.94
CA LYS A 56 8.24 -6.05 10.43
C LYS A 56 9.28 -5.72 9.37
N SER A 57 9.05 -6.10 8.11
CA SER A 57 10.12 -6.13 7.11
C SER A 57 9.69 -5.65 5.71
N GLY A 58 8.41 -5.32 5.50
CA GLY A 58 7.83 -5.09 4.17
C GLY A 58 7.96 -6.30 3.23
N GLY A 59 7.27 -6.28 2.09
CA GLY A 59 7.58 -7.20 1.00
C GLY A 59 9.04 -7.05 0.52
N ILE A 60 9.47 -7.98 -0.35
CA ILE A 60 10.78 -7.95 -1.01
C ILE A 60 10.97 -6.55 -1.61
N ALA A 61 11.95 -5.80 -1.12
CA ALA A 61 12.05 -4.37 -1.39
C ALA A 61 13.44 -4.00 -1.87
N SER A 62 13.77 -4.38 -3.11
CA SER A 62 14.98 -3.91 -3.80
C SER A 62 16.30 -4.37 -3.09
N PRO A 63 17.48 -4.19 -3.68
CA PRO A 63 18.63 -5.03 -3.42
C PRO A 63 19.55 -4.52 -2.30
N TYR A 64 20.29 -5.46 -1.72
CA TYR A 64 21.40 -5.33 -0.76
C TYR A 64 21.11 -5.68 0.70
N THR A 65 21.42 -6.92 1.06
CA THR A 65 22.13 -7.21 2.30
C THR A 65 23.63 -7.01 2.07
N TYR A 66 24.38 -6.84 3.16
CA TYR A 66 25.84 -6.62 3.20
C TYR A 66 26.71 -7.69 2.50
N ALA A 67 26.13 -8.71 1.84
CA ALA A 67 26.84 -9.90 1.38
C ALA A 67 26.70 -10.26 -0.12
N ASP A 68 25.66 -9.81 -0.84
CA ASP A 68 25.38 -10.32 -2.20
C ASP A 68 25.51 -9.28 -3.35
N THR A 69 25.89 -9.79 -4.53
CA THR A 69 26.38 -8.98 -5.68
C THR A 69 25.50 -9.03 -6.95
N ASP A 70 24.21 -9.38 -6.84
CA ASP A 70 23.25 -9.28 -7.95
C ASP A 70 21.93 -8.60 -7.50
N PRO A 71 21.54 -7.45 -8.09
CA PRO A 71 20.73 -6.49 -7.35
C PRO A 71 19.24 -6.51 -7.74
N LEU A 72 18.59 -7.67 -7.71
CA LEU A 72 17.12 -7.70 -7.69
C LEU A 72 16.51 -8.36 -6.47
N PHE A 73 17.29 -9.14 -5.73
CA PHE A 73 16.82 -9.84 -4.54
C PHE A 73 17.74 -9.55 -3.37
N THR A 74 17.19 -9.63 -2.16
CA THR A 74 17.86 -9.55 -0.86
C THR A 74 17.80 -8.22 -0.10
N THR A 75 16.65 -7.59 0.09
CA THR A 75 16.45 -6.94 1.40
C THR A 75 14.98 -6.76 1.76
N SER A 76 14.72 -6.92 3.05
CA SER A 76 13.50 -6.51 3.70
C SER A 76 13.52 -4.98 3.84
N ALA A 77 12.48 -4.28 3.38
CA ALA A 77 12.31 -2.84 3.62
C ALA A 77 12.17 -2.56 5.11
N GLY A 78 13.29 -2.33 5.80
CA GLY A 78 13.37 -1.68 7.12
C GLY A 78 12.59 -2.37 8.26
N SER A 79 13.21 -2.46 9.44
CA SER A 79 12.46 -2.85 10.64
C SER A 79 11.29 -1.89 10.90
N GLY A 80 10.06 -2.39 10.85
CA GLY A 80 8.85 -1.62 11.20
C GLY A 80 8.07 -1.05 10.02
N LEU A 81 8.27 -1.53 8.79
CA LEU A 81 7.37 -1.21 7.67
C LEU A 81 6.36 -2.36 7.43
N VAL A 82 5.13 -2.00 7.08
CA VAL A 82 4.03 -2.91 6.73
C VAL A 82 3.71 -2.73 5.26
N ASP A 83 3.66 -3.82 4.50
CA ASP A 83 3.22 -3.79 3.12
C ASP A 83 1.73 -3.42 3.05
N LYS A 84 1.36 -2.53 2.13
CA LYS A 84 -0.04 -2.12 1.91
C LYS A 84 -0.46 -2.20 0.44
N GLY A 85 0.41 -2.63 -0.46
CA GLY A 85 0.08 -2.66 -1.89
C GLY A 85 1.19 -3.23 -2.76
N SER A 86 0.83 -3.72 -3.94
CA SER A 86 1.77 -4.31 -4.88
C SER A 86 2.81 -3.29 -5.34
N GLY A 87 4.07 -3.72 -5.43
CA GLY A 87 5.19 -2.93 -5.91
C GLY A 87 5.75 -3.41 -7.25
N HIS A 88 6.59 -2.58 -7.84
CA HIS A 88 7.29 -2.88 -9.09
C HIS A 88 8.78 -2.54 -8.98
N ALA A 89 9.64 -3.38 -9.55
CA ALA A 89 11.07 -3.13 -9.62
C ALA A 89 11.59 -3.28 -11.05
N TYR A 90 12.51 -2.39 -11.42
CA TYR A 90 13.13 -2.33 -12.74
C TYR A 90 14.65 -2.29 -12.58
N LYS A 91 15.37 -2.99 -13.45
CA LYS A 91 16.84 -3.01 -13.51
C LYS A 91 17.32 -2.81 -14.94
N LEU A 92 18.36 -1.98 -15.08
CA LEU A 92 19.23 -1.93 -16.25
C LEU A 92 20.65 -2.33 -15.81
N GLY A 93 21.19 -3.36 -16.43
CA GLY A 93 22.54 -3.86 -16.16
C GLY A 93 23.42 -3.78 -17.40
N ALA A 94 24.64 -3.28 -17.23
CA ALA A 94 25.70 -3.37 -18.23
C ALA A 94 26.99 -3.85 -17.57
N THR A 95 27.53 -4.98 -18.05
CA THR A 95 28.82 -5.50 -17.61
C THR A 95 29.73 -5.66 -18.82
N VAL A 96 30.95 -5.12 -18.72
CA VAL A 96 32.00 -5.26 -19.71
C VAL A 96 33.17 -5.98 -19.07
N TRP A 97 33.67 -7.01 -19.74
CA TRP A 97 34.85 -7.76 -19.35
C TRP A 97 36.00 -7.47 -20.33
N SER A 98 37.17 -7.21 -19.78
CA SER A 98 38.45 -7.43 -20.45
C SER A 98 39.10 -8.71 -19.89
N PRO A 99 40.22 -9.20 -20.44
CA PRO A 99 40.90 -10.41 -19.95
C PRO A 99 41.10 -10.42 -18.43
N ASP A 100 41.46 -9.27 -17.86
CA ASP A 100 41.83 -9.15 -16.45
C ASP A 100 40.89 -8.23 -15.66
N ARG A 101 39.97 -7.50 -16.29
CA ARG A 101 39.15 -6.48 -15.60
C ARG A 101 37.67 -6.66 -15.88
N ARG A 102 36.84 -6.11 -14.99
CA ARG A 102 35.39 -6.05 -15.18
C ARG A 102 34.88 -4.67 -14.80
N ALA A 103 34.18 -4.01 -15.69
CA ALA A 103 33.38 -2.83 -15.38
C ALA A 103 31.90 -3.23 -15.35
N ARG A 104 31.15 -2.73 -14.38
CA ARG A 104 29.73 -2.98 -14.20
C ARG A 104 29.01 -1.69 -13.87
N LEU A 105 27.96 -1.39 -14.61
CA LEU A 105 26.99 -0.35 -14.33
C LEU A 105 25.65 -1.02 -14.06
N ILE A 106 24.99 -0.62 -12.97
CA ILE A 106 23.62 -1.01 -12.68
C ILE A 106 22.82 0.22 -12.29
N ALA A 107 21.67 0.41 -12.93
CA ALA A 107 20.65 1.33 -12.48
C ALA A 107 19.40 0.52 -12.12
N SER A 108 18.82 0.76 -10.95
CA SER A 108 17.57 0.12 -10.56
C SER A 108 16.62 1.10 -9.89
N ARG A 109 15.32 0.81 -10.01
CA ARG A 109 14.24 1.59 -9.41
C ARG A 109 13.18 0.62 -8.90
N ALA A 110 12.81 0.77 -7.63
CA ALA A 110 11.71 0.05 -7.03
C ALA A 110 10.69 1.04 -6.47
N GLU A 111 9.43 0.77 -6.75
CA GLU A 111 8.27 1.52 -6.26
C GLU A 111 7.50 0.61 -5.32
N LEU A 112 7.38 1.03 -4.06
CA LEU A 112 6.83 0.24 -2.97
C LEU A 112 5.80 1.07 -2.21
N PHE A 113 4.76 0.41 -1.70
CA PHE A 113 3.75 1.05 -0.87
C PHE A 113 3.80 0.51 0.55
N LEU A 114 4.29 1.32 1.47
CA LEU A 114 4.63 0.88 2.83
C LEU A 114 3.99 1.78 3.90
N TYR A 115 3.79 1.21 5.09
CA TYR A 115 3.31 1.90 6.30
C TYR A 115 4.33 1.80 7.42
N ALA A 116 4.62 2.89 8.13
CA ALA A 116 5.50 2.85 9.30
C ALA A 116 4.73 2.45 10.57
N SER A 117 5.10 1.32 11.17
CA SER A 117 4.61 0.79 12.44
C SER A 117 4.91 1.73 13.62
N ALA A 118 4.18 2.85 13.71
CA ALA A 118 4.12 3.74 14.87
C ALA A 118 2.92 4.71 14.80
N GLY A 119 1.80 4.35 14.15
CA GLY A 119 0.64 5.23 14.04
C GLY A 119 0.82 6.39 13.04
N LYS A 120 1.63 6.21 12.00
CA LYS A 120 1.91 7.23 10.97
C LYS A 120 1.52 6.73 9.57
N SER A 121 1.04 7.65 8.73
CA SER A 121 0.41 7.47 7.42
C SER A 121 1.09 6.46 6.48
N ALA A 122 0.29 5.83 5.62
CA ALA A 122 0.79 5.09 4.45
C ALA A 122 1.59 6.05 3.55
N THR A 123 2.72 5.59 3.03
CA THR A 123 3.64 6.41 2.23
C THR A 123 4.15 5.62 1.03
N ASP A 124 4.20 6.30 -0.12
CA ASP A 124 4.92 5.78 -1.28
C ASP A 124 6.42 5.84 -0.95
N VAL A 125 7.10 4.71 -1.06
CA VAL A 125 8.55 4.61 -0.91
C VAL A 125 9.15 4.31 -2.27
N LEU A 126 9.86 5.30 -2.81
CA LEU A 126 10.64 5.13 -4.02
C LEU A 126 12.09 4.82 -3.62
N VAL A 127 12.60 3.69 -4.07
CA VAL A 127 14.00 3.31 -3.91
C VAL A 127 14.69 3.34 -5.26
N THR A 128 15.62 4.26 -5.46
CA THR A 128 16.44 4.33 -6.67
C THR A 128 17.88 4.00 -6.32
N ASN A 129 18.52 3.12 -7.09
CA ASN A 129 19.95 2.82 -6.94
C ASN A 129 20.70 3.09 -8.25
N LEU A 130 21.89 3.65 -8.14
CA LEU A 130 22.87 3.77 -9.22
C LEU A 130 24.23 3.27 -8.73
N ASP A 131 24.69 2.19 -9.35
CA ASP A 131 25.93 1.51 -8.99
C ASP A 131 26.89 1.47 -10.16
N VAL A 132 28.11 1.93 -9.92
CA VAL A 132 29.25 1.80 -10.83
C VAL A 132 30.34 1.03 -10.11
N THR A 133 30.67 -0.16 -10.61
CA THR A 133 31.71 -1.02 -10.02
C THR A 133 32.79 -1.34 -11.04
N PHE A 134 34.04 -1.10 -10.66
CA PHE A 134 35.23 -1.44 -11.42
C PHE A 134 36.05 -2.47 -10.65
N PHE A 135 36.16 -3.68 -11.18
CA PHE A 135 37.02 -4.72 -10.64
C PHE A 135 38.38 -4.68 -11.32
N LEU A 136 39.44 -4.57 -10.52
CA LEU A 136 40.85 -4.53 -10.93
C LEU A 136 41.37 -5.90 -11.36
N SER A 137 40.67 -6.97 -10.97
CA SER A 137 40.91 -8.35 -11.38
C SER A 137 39.56 -9.04 -11.64
N LYS A 138 39.50 -10.01 -12.57
CA LYS A 138 38.33 -10.88 -12.71
C LYS A 138 38.25 -11.81 -11.49
N PRO A 139 37.25 -11.67 -10.59
CA PRO A 139 37.18 -12.55 -9.43
C PRO A 139 36.92 -13.99 -9.85
N PRO A 140 37.47 -14.97 -9.11
CA PRO A 140 36.99 -16.35 -9.15
C PRO A 140 35.47 -16.41 -8.92
N LYS A 141 34.82 -17.42 -9.49
CA LYS A 141 33.37 -17.59 -9.38
C LYS A 141 33.01 -17.79 -7.90
N GLY A 142 32.32 -16.81 -7.30
CA GLY A 142 31.89 -16.84 -5.90
C GLY A 142 32.74 -16.03 -4.92
N GLU A 143 33.76 -15.29 -5.38
CA GLU A 143 34.60 -14.45 -4.52
C GLU A 143 34.39 -12.94 -4.76
N SER A 144 34.63 -12.15 -3.71
CA SER A 144 34.69 -10.68 -3.78
C SER A 144 35.97 -10.24 -4.50
N GLY A 145 35.83 -9.67 -5.70
CA GLY A 145 36.98 -9.19 -6.48
C GLY A 145 37.56 -7.88 -5.94
N LYS A 146 38.88 -7.71 -6.04
CA LYS A 146 39.54 -6.42 -5.76
C LYS A 146 39.05 -5.38 -6.75
N GLY A 147 38.54 -4.24 -6.27
CA GLY A 147 37.91 -3.25 -7.12
C GLY A 147 37.38 -2.03 -6.39
N PHE A 148 36.97 -1.03 -7.14
CA PHE A 148 36.32 0.16 -6.62
C PHE A 148 34.82 0.14 -6.95
N SER A 149 33.98 0.51 -5.98
CA SER A 149 32.54 0.65 -6.20
C SER A 149 32.07 2.01 -5.74
N LEU A 150 31.42 2.75 -6.63
CA LEU A 150 30.55 3.88 -6.29
C LEU A 150 29.12 3.36 -6.30
N ARG A 151 28.47 3.44 -5.15
CA ARG A 151 27.06 3.07 -5.02
C ARG A 151 26.33 4.23 -4.41
N ASN A 152 25.21 4.58 -5.00
CA ASN A 152 24.31 5.57 -4.43
C ASN A 152 22.90 5.03 -4.41
N ARG A 153 22.29 5.09 -3.23
CA ARG A 153 20.91 4.72 -2.99
C ARG A 153 20.17 5.96 -2.53
N TRP A 154 19.10 6.28 -3.25
CA TRP A 154 18.14 7.29 -2.86
C TRP A 154 16.87 6.60 -2.40
N ILE A 155 16.43 6.95 -1.19
CA ILE A 155 15.13 6.56 -0.68
C ILE A 155 14.32 7.84 -0.52
N ASP A 156 13.30 7.98 -1.36
CA ASP A 156 12.32 9.05 -1.25
C ASP A 156 11.09 8.49 -0.54
N VAL A 157 10.78 9.08 0.62
CA VAL A 157 9.61 8.74 1.45
C VAL A 157 8.72 9.98 1.50
N ASP A 158 7.51 9.89 0.96
CA ASP A 158 6.59 11.03 0.95
C ASP A 158 5.85 11.12 2.30
N THR A 159 6.43 11.83 3.27
CA THR A 159 5.77 12.17 4.54
C THR A 159 5.94 13.66 4.87
N PRO A 160 4.87 14.46 4.84
CA PRO A 160 4.91 15.82 5.38
C PRO A 160 4.71 15.81 6.90
N GLY A 161 5.62 16.45 7.64
CA GLY A 161 5.31 16.98 8.99
C GLY A 161 5.60 16.12 10.23
N ALA A 162 6.31 14.99 10.14
CA ALA A 162 6.69 14.24 11.33
C ALA A 162 8.19 14.38 11.63
N HIS A 163 8.53 15.04 12.75
CA HIS A 163 9.85 14.89 13.37
C HIS A 163 10.04 13.40 13.73
N LEU A 164 10.75 12.68 12.86
CA LEU A 164 11.37 11.40 13.17
C LEU A 164 12.62 11.71 14.02
N PRO A 165 12.98 10.87 15.01
CA PRO A 165 14.29 10.98 15.63
C PRO A 165 15.35 10.86 14.53
N LEU A 166 16.03 11.99 14.28
CA LEU A 166 17.10 12.29 13.31
C LEU A 166 17.57 11.11 12.43
N SER A 167 17.03 11.00 11.21
CA SER A 167 17.79 10.70 9.97
C SER A 167 16.95 10.64 8.68
N THR A 168 15.61 10.69 8.70
CA THR A 168 14.81 10.30 7.52
C THR A 168 13.66 11.23 7.12
N THR A 169 13.78 12.53 7.36
CA THR A 169 13.06 13.54 6.56
C THR A 169 14.01 14.12 5.53
N GLY A 170 13.83 13.75 4.26
CA GLY A 170 14.66 14.21 3.14
C GLY A 170 15.23 13.04 2.32
N ARG A 171 15.52 13.32 1.05
CA ARG A 171 16.30 12.47 0.15
C ARG A 171 17.56 12.01 0.87
N SER A 172 17.55 10.79 1.42
CA SER A 172 18.74 10.22 2.05
C SER A 172 19.55 9.53 0.96
N SER A 173 20.75 10.04 0.72
CA SER A 173 21.75 9.40 -0.13
C SER A 173 22.78 8.72 0.76
N ASN A 174 22.78 7.40 0.81
CA ASN A 174 23.91 6.67 1.38
C ASN A 174 24.91 6.36 0.27
N THR A 175 25.87 7.27 0.08
CA THR A 175 27.07 6.96 -0.70
C THR A 175 27.94 6.05 0.17
N THR A 176 27.85 4.74 -0.03
CA THR A 176 28.75 3.81 0.65
C THR A 176 30.03 3.72 -0.18
N PHE A 177 31.09 4.34 0.31
CA PHE A 177 32.45 3.97 -0.07
C PHE A 177 32.78 2.71 0.74
N ASP A 178 33.16 1.63 0.08
CA ASP A 178 33.69 0.45 0.77
C ASP A 178 35.23 0.52 0.79
N PRO A 179 35.86 0.94 1.89
CA PRO A 179 37.31 1.03 2.01
C PRO A 179 37.99 -0.31 2.25
N GLN A 180 37.28 -1.44 2.42
CA GLN A 180 37.95 -2.75 2.50
C GLN A 180 38.61 -3.16 1.17
N ALA A 181 38.35 -2.40 0.09
CA ALA A 181 39.09 -2.48 -1.17
C ALA A 181 40.31 -1.53 -1.25
N LEU A 182 40.58 -0.74 -0.21
CA LEU A 182 41.72 0.18 -0.11
C LEU A 182 42.83 -0.36 0.80
N ASP A 183 43.10 -1.66 0.79
CA ASP A 183 44.46 -2.11 1.14
C ASP A 183 45.37 -1.84 -0.07
N MET A 184 45.65 -0.55 -0.29
CA MET A 184 46.71 -0.11 -1.18
C MET A 184 48.01 -0.27 -0.42
N GLY A 185 48.57 -1.47 -0.48
CA GLY A 185 49.98 -1.68 -0.16
C GLY A 185 50.84 -0.75 -0.99
N GLY A 186 51.22 0.39 -0.40
CA GLY A 186 52.51 1.04 -0.59
C GLY A 186 52.88 1.70 -1.92
N GLU A 187 52.01 1.84 -2.94
CA GLU A 187 52.40 2.55 -4.17
C GLU A 187 51.40 3.64 -4.61
N SER A 188 51.85 4.89 -4.56
CA SER A 188 51.18 6.07 -5.09
C SER A 188 51.14 6.02 -6.63
N MET A 189 49.96 5.80 -7.23
CA MET A 189 49.79 5.85 -8.70
C MET A 189 49.68 7.28 -9.23
N ASN A 190 50.65 7.67 -10.05
CA ASN A 190 50.60 8.80 -10.96
C ASN A 190 49.53 8.57 -12.04
N ILE A 191 48.46 9.38 -12.06
CA ILE A 191 47.44 9.35 -13.12
C ILE A 191 48.03 10.01 -14.38
N LYS A 192 48.70 9.22 -15.23
CA LYS A 192 49.03 9.61 -16.60
C LYS A 192 48.60 8.50 -17.54
N ARG A 193 47.60 8.82 -18.39
CA ARG A 193 47.01 8.06 -19.51
C ARG A 193 45.73 7.29 -19.18
N ILE A 194 44.61 7.98 -19.41
CA ILE A 194 43.33 7.36 -19.76
C ILE A 194 43.53 6.68 -21.12
N THR A 195 43.29 5.37 -21.22
CA THR A 195 43.48 4.62 -22.48
C THR A 195 42.30 4.84 -23.44
N PRO A 196 42.50 4.74 -24.76
CA PRO A 196 41.44 4.93 -25.76
C PRO A 196 40.24 3.99 -25.58
N GLU A 197 40.43 2.80 -24.98
CA GLU A 197 39.33 1.84 -24.75
C GLU A 197 38.37 2.31 -23.65
N ALA A 198 38.84 3.06 -22.65
CA ALA A 198 38.01 3.61 -21.58
C ALA A 198 37.09 4.74 -22.09
N ILE A 199 37.58 5.52 -23.06
CA ILE A 199 36.81 6.57 -23.75
C ILE A 199 35.74 5.92 -24.63
N ALA A 200 36.10 4.89 -25.42
CA ALA A 200 35.16 4.18 -26.28
C ALA A 200 34.02 3.49 -25.51
N CYS A 201 34.29 2.92 -24.32
CA CYS A 201 33.25 2.36 -23.45
C CYS A 201 32.30 3.43 -22.90
N ALA A 202 32.81 4.59 -22.50
CA ALA A 202 31.98 5.70 -22.03
C ALA A 202 31.09 6.28 -23.15
N SER A 203 31.61 6.36 -24.38
CA SER A 203 30.87 6.81 -25.57
C SER A 203 29.78 5.82 -25.99
N ALA A 204 30.04 4.52 -25.92
CA ALA A 204 29.04 3.48 -26.20
C ALA A 204 27.92 3.46 -25.14
N LEU A 205 28.23 3.72 -23.87
CA LEU A 205 27.25 3.88 -22.79
C LEU A 205 26.34 5.11 -22.99
N ALA A 206 26.93 6.23 -23.42
CA ALA A 206 26.17 7.45 -23.71
C ALA A 206 25.24 7.30 -24.94
N MET A 207 25.66 6.56 -25.97
CA MET A 207 24.83 6.27 -27.15
C MET A 207 23.68 5.31 -26.86
N VAL A 208 23.88 4.29 -26.02
CA VAL A 208 22.78 3.41 -25.58
C VAL A 208 21.78 4.20 -24.73
N ALA A 209 22.23 5.07 -23.82
CA ALA A 209 21.35 5.97 -23.07
C ALA A 209 20.55 6.93 -23.98
N ALA A 210 21.16 7.42 -25.06
CA ALA A 210 20.50 8.32 -26.02
C ALA A 210 19.47 7.60 -26.93
N MET A 211 19.70 6.33 -27.31
CA MET A 211 18.77 5.57 -28.17
C MET A 211 17.51 5.07 -27.45
N PHE A 212 17.49 5.04 -26.11
CA PHE A 212 16.29 4.75 -25.32
C PHE A 212 15.46 6.01 -24.95
N GLY A 213 15.94 7.21 -25.30
CA GLY A 213 15.24 8.47 -25.00
C GLY A 213 13.95 8.72 -25.79
N SER A 214 13.55 7.82 -26.71
CA SER A 214 12.41 8.05 -27.62
C SER A 214 11.34 6.96 -27.64
N VAL A 215 11.39 5.97 -26.74
CA VAL A 215 10.18 5.18 -26.45
C VAL A 215 9.40 5.97 -25.39
N ARG A 216 8.47 6.83 -25.81
CA ARG A 216 7.35 7.20 -24.93
C ARG A 216 6.56 5.91 -24.71
N ALA A 217 6.86 5.20 -23.64
CA ALA A 217 5.85 4.36 -23.02
C ALA A 217 4.62 5.26 -22.86
N ALA A 218 3.48 4.88 -23.45
CA ALA A 218 2.22 5.54 -23.13
C ALA A 218 2.10 5.50 -21.60
N GLY A 219 2.20 6.67 -20.97
CA GLY A 219 2.43 6.77 -19.53
C GLY A 219 1.30 6.07 -18.80
N HIS A 220 1.62 4.97 -18.14
CA HIS A 220 0.67 4.28 -17.29
C HIS A 220 0.33 5.21 -16.12
N VAL A 221 -0.95 5.52 -15.94
CA VAL A 221 -1.44 6.44 -14.93
C VAL A 221 -2.07 5.66 -13.79
N THR A 222 -1.56 5.84 -12.58
CA THR A 222 -2.16 5.28 -11.37
C THR A 222 -2.96 6.34 -10.65
N VAL A 223 -4.24 6.08 -10.39
CA VAL A 223 -5.13 6.91 -9.57
C VAL A 223 -5.13 6.40 -8.13
N THR A 224 -4.74 7.24 -7.18
CA THR A 224 -4.70 6.90 -5.75
C THR A 224 -6.00 7.30 -5.06
N VAL A 225 -6.68 6.34 -4.45
CA VAL A 225 -8.01 6.51 -3.85
C VAL A 225 -7.92 6.22 -2.35
N PHE A 226 -8.14 7.25 -1.54
CA PHE A 226 -8.35 7.11 -0.10
C PHE A 226 -9.82 6.78 0.13
N ALA A 227 -10.11 5.54 0.52
CA ALA A 227 -11.47 5.04 0.65
C ALA A 227 -11.71 4.48 2.05
N ALA A 228 -12.88 4.77 2.62
CA ALA A 228 -13.27 4.21 3.91
C ALA A 228 -13.19 2.67 3.92
N ALA A 229 -12.72 2.06 5.00
CA ALA A 229 -12.57 0.59 5.11
C ALA A 229 -13.83 -0.20 4.72
N SER A 230 -15.03 0.28 5.08
CA SER A 230 -16.31 -0.35 4.66
C SER A 230 -16.51 -0.45 3.14
N LEU A 231 -15.75 0.29 2.33
CA LEU A 231 -15.79 0.25 0.87
C LEU A 231 -14.86 -0.81 0.28
N HIS A 232 -13.94 -1.39 1.04
CA HIS A 232 -12.83 -2.22 0.55
C HIS A 232 -13.27 -3.27 -0.47
N ASN A 233 -14.16 -4.18 -0.08
CA ASN A 233 -14.62 -5.26 -0.95
C ASN A 233 -15.27 -4.75 -2.26
N ALA A 234 -16.09 -3.70 -2.17
CA ALA A 234 -16.77 -3.14 -3.32
C ALA A 234 -15.84 -2.33 -4.22
N PHE A 235 -14.95 -1.53 -3.64
CA PHE A 235 -14.00 -0.69 -4.38
C PHE A 235 -12.90 -1.50 -5.04
N ALA A 236 -12.45 -2.61 -4.43
CA ALA A 236 -11.56 -3.56 -5.11
C ALA A 236 -12.22 -4.09 -6.41
N ALA A 237 -13.49 -4.49 -6.35
CA ALA A 237 -14.23 -4.95 -7.53
C ALA A 237 -14.48 -3.82 -8.55
N VAL A 238 -14.78 -2.61 -8.09
CA VAL A 238 -14.93 -1.42 -8.95
C VAL A 238 -13.61 -1.08 -9.65
N GLY A 239 -12.49 -1.10 -8.93
CA GLY A 239 -11.14 -0.86 -9.46
C GLY A 239 -10.80 -1.85 -10.57
N GLN A 240 -10.93 -3.16 -10.30
CA GLN A 240 -10.69 -4.19 -11.32
C GLN A 240 -11.58 -4.02 -12.56
N ALA A 241 -12.85 -3.65 -12.37
CA ALA A 241 -13.75 -3.42 -13.49
C ALA A 241 -13.38 -2.16 -14.29
N PHE A 242 -12.95 -1.09 -13.60
CA PHE A 242 -12.47 0.15 -14.22
C PHE A 242 -11.21 -0.08 -15.06
N GLU A 243 -10.22 -0.80 -14.53
CA GLU A 243 -8.94 -1.07 -15.20
C GLU A 243 -9.13 -1.87 -16.49
N ARG A 244 -10.07 -2.82 -16.51
CA ARG A 244 -10.42 -3.58 -17.72
C ARG A 244 -10.99 -2.71 -18.83
N THR A 245 -11.68 -1.61 -18.49
CA THR A 245 -12.29 -0.71 -19.48
C THR A 245 -11.44 0.52 -19.79
N HIS A 246 -10.36 0.77 -19.05
CA HIS A 246 -9.46 1.91 -19.24
C HIS A 246 -8.00 1.45 -19.36
N PRO A 247 -7.60 0.84 -20.50
CA PRO A 247 -6.22 0.43 -20.71
C PRO A 247 -5.23 1.58 -20.49
N GLY A 248 -4.18 1.33 -19.71
CA GLY A 248 -3.19 2.35 -19.34
C GLY A 248 -3.52 3.15 -18.08
N MET A 249 -4.64 2.86 -17.42
CA MET A 249 -4.96 3.37 -16.09
C MET A 249 -5.02 2.24 -15.06
N SER A 250 -4.48 2.47 -13.87
CA SER A 250 -4.66 1.62 -12.69
C SER A 250 -5.22 2.40 -11.51
N VAL A 251 -5.76 1.68 -10.52
CA VAL A 251 -6.30 2.26 -9.30
C VAL A 251 -5.58 1.67 -8.10
N ARG A 252 -4.98 2.54 -7.29
CA ARG A 252 -4.36 2.18 -6.01
C ARG A 252 -5.26 2.63 -4.87
N PHE A 253 -5.62 1.73 -3.97
CA PHE A 253 -6.46 2.06 -2.82
C PHE A 253 -5.65 2.15 -1.53
N ASN A 254 -6.00 3.12 -0.70
CA ASN A 254 -5.66 3.17 0.72
C ASN A 254 -6.96 3.07 1.53
N PHE A 255 -7.17 1.93 2.20
CA PHE A 255 -8.36 1.69 3.01
C PHE A 255 -8.06 1.90 4.49
N ASP A 256 -8.84 2.78 5.13
CA ASP A 256 -8.73 3.09 6.57
C ASP A 256 -10.03 3.74 7.07
N GLY A 257 -10.10 4.08 8.36
CA GLY A 257 -11.17 4.91 8.92
C GLY A 257 -11.24 6.27 8.21
N SER A 258 -12.45 6.73 7.86
CA SER A 258 -12.61 7.99 7.11
C SER A 258 -12.00 9.19 7.83
N GLN A 259 -12.06 9.21 9.17
CA GLN A 259 -11.43 10.24 9.99
C GLN A 259 -9.89 10.22 9.91
N ILE A 260 -9.29 9.04 9.73
CA ILE A 260 -7.84 8.89 9.58
C ILE A 260 -7.42 9.36 8.19
N LEU A 261 -8.13 8.93 7.15
CA LEU A 261 -7.86 9.35 5.77
C LEU A 261 -8.01 10.87 5.59
N GLU A 262 -9.03 11.47 6.22
CA GLU A 262 -9.18 12.93 6.23
C GLU A 262 -8.01 13.62 6.92
N ALA A 263 -7.58 13.14 8.09
CA ALA A 263 -6.42 13.68 8.78
C ALA A 263 -5.12 13.51 7.98
N GLN A 264 -4.96 12.38 7.27
CA GLN A 264 -3.83 12.15 6.37
C GLN A 264 -3.81 13.20 5.25
N LEU A 265 -4.94 13.46 4.60
CA LEU A 265 -5.06 14.52 3.57
C LEU A 265 -4.74 15.91 4.16
N ALA A 266 -5.25 16.20 5.36
CA ALA A 266 -4.98 17.47 6.04
C ALA A 266 -3.50 17.65 6.42
N HIS A 267 -2.74 16.56 6.52
CA HIS A 267 -1.30 16.53 6.74
C HIS A 267 -0.49 16.32 5.45
N GLY A 268 -1.12 16.52 4.29
CA GLY A 268 -0.45 16.55 2.99
C GLY A 268 -0.17 15.17 2.38
N ALA A 269 -0.82 14.10 2.87
CA ALA A 269 -0.78 12.84 2.16
C ALA A 269 -1.38 13.00 0.77
N ARG A 270 -0.73 12.45 -0.25
CA ARG A 270 -1.18 12.55 -1.64
C ARG A 270 -2.22 11.47 -1.94
N ALA A 271 -3.38 11.92 -2.41
CA ALA A 271 -4.37 11.08 -3.04
C ALA A 271 -5.02 11.86 -4.18
N ASP A 272 -5.66 11.16 -5.09
CA ASP A 272 -6.42 11.77 -6.19
C ASP A 272 -7.92 11.83 -5.85
N ILE A 273 -8.40 10.89 -5.04
CA ILE A 273 -9.80 10.78 -4.67
C ILE A 273 -9.91 10.47 -3.18
N TYR A 274 -10.89 11.10 -2.53
CA TYR A 274 -11.33 10.77 -1.19
C TYR A 274 -12.78 10.28 -1.19
N ALA A 275 -13.01 9.06 -0.69
CA ALA A 275 -14.32 8.44 -0.55
C ALA A 275 -14.60 8.11 0.93
N SER A 276 -15.49 8.86 1.56
CA SER A 276 -15.78 8.77 3.00
C SER A 276 -17.02 7.91 3.28
N ALA A 277 -17.08 7.30 4.47
CA ALA A 277 -18.28 6.63 4.98
C ALA A 277 -19.28 7.58 5.66
N ASP A 278 -18.93 8.85 5.79
CA ASP A 278 -19.81 9.87 6.34
C ASP A 278 -19.65 11.26 5.68
N ARG A 279 -20.65 12.11 5.94
CA ARG A 279 -20.61 13.52 5.58
C ARG A 279 -19.73 14.36 6.50
N ARG A 280 -19.46 13.92 7.74
CA ARG A 280 -18.74 14.74 8.72
C ARG A 280 -17.26 14.83 8.38
N SER A 281 -16.60 13.72 8.10
CA SER A 281 -15.20 13.68 7.65
C SER A 281 -15.06 14.34 6.28
N MET A 282 -16.02 14.12 5.37
CA MET A 282 -16.02 14.82 4.08
C MET A 282 -16.17 16.35 4.24
N ALA A 283 -17.03 16.81 5.14
CA ALA A 283 -17.20 18.23 5.42
C ALA A 283 -15.93 18.85 6.02
N LYS A 284 -15.17 18.12 6.84
CA LYS A 284 -13.87 18.57 7.32
C LYS A 284 -12.87 18.71 6.17
N ALA A 285 -12.78 17.72 5.29
CA ALA A 285 -11.91 17.80 4.11
C ALA A 285 -12.27 18.99 3.20
N ALA A 286 -13.57 19.23 2.99
CA ALA A 286 -14.05 20.38 2.22
C ALA A 286 -13.75 21.72 2.93
N ALA A 287 -13.95 21.81 4.25
CA ALA A 287 -13.65 23.00 5.05
C ALA A 287 -12.14 23.30 5.10
N GLY A 288 -11.30 22.27 5.06
CA GLY A 288 -9.85 22.37 4.90
C GLY A 288 -9.40 22.68 3.47
N ASN A 289 -10.33 22.88 2.52
CA ASN A 289 -10.05 23.11 1.11
C ASN A 289 -9.22 21.98 0.46
N LEU A 290 -9.34 20.74 0.95
CA LEU A 290 -8.54 19.60 0.49
C LEU A 290 -9.16 18.90 -0.72
N VAL A 291 -10.47 19.03 -0.90
CA VAL A 291 -11.24 18.33 -1.94
C VAL A 291 -12.14 19.29 -2.72
N ASP A 292 -12.47 18.91 -3.95
CA ASP A 292 -13.52 19.52 -4.75
C ASP A 292 -14.92 19.22 -4.19
N THR A 293 -15.96 19.65 -4.90
CA THR A 293 -17.36 19.46 -4.49
C THR A 293 -17.68 17.98 -4.22
N PRO A 294 -18.01 17.60 -2.97
CA PRO A 294 -18.32 16.22 -2.65
C PRO A 294 -19.70 15.81 -3.17
N VAL A 295 -19.78 14.59 -3.72
CA VAL A 295 -21.04 14.04 -4.25
C VAL A 295 -21.37 12.72 -3.55
N PRO A 296 -22.58 12.57 -2.97
CA PRO A 296 -23.04 11.28 -2.46
C PRO A 296 -23.15 10.24 -3.59
N PHE A 297 -22.50 9.08 -3.44
CA PHE A 297 -22.54 8.01 -4.44
C PHE A 297 -23.21 6.72 -3.93
N ALA A 298 -23.27 6.52 -2.62
CA ALA A 298 -23.87 5.34 -2.02
C ALA A 298 -24.49 5.62 -0.64
N ARG A 299 -25.31 4.67 -0.20
CA ARG A 299 -25.85 4.60 1.15
C ARG A 299 -25.63 3.24 1.77
N ASN A 300 -25.65 3.22 3.10
CA ASN A 300 -25.57 2.00 3.89
C ASN A 300 -26.42 2.12 5.15
N HIS A 301 -26.56 1.02 5.86
CA HIS A 301 -27.27 0.94 7.13
C HIS A 301 -26.53 0.01 8.08
N LEU A 302 -26.82 0.13 9.38
CA LEU A 302 -26.17 -0.63 10.41
C LEU A 302 -26.88 -1.95 10.69
N VAL A 303 -26.09 -2.97 11.00
CA VAL A 303 -26.55 -4.26 11.52
C VAL A 303 -25.75 -4.58 12.78
N VAL A 304 -26.36 -5.37 13.67
CA VAL A 304 -25.60 -6.02 14.74
C VAL A 304 -25.06 -7.32 14.17
N VAL A 305 -23.75 -7.53 14.24
CA VAL A 305 -23.13 -8.83 13.93
C VAL A 305 -22.78 -9.54 15.22
N ALA A 306 -23.09 -10.82 15.30
CA ALA A 306 -22.75 -11.67 16.44
C ALA A 306 -21.89 -12.84 15.99
N SER A 307 -20.89 -13.23 16.77
CA SER A 307 -20.13 -14.45 16.49
C SER A 307 -21.08 -15.65 16.49
N THR A 308 -20.89 -16.60 15.57
CA THR A 308 -21.68 -17.85 15.59
C THR A 308 -21.47 -18.65 16.88
N ARG A 309 -20.34 -18.42 17.57
CA ARG A 309 -20.01 -19.00 18.89
C ARG A 309 -20.70 -18.28 20.06
N SER A 310 -21.22 -17.07 19.85
CA SER A 310 -21.87 -16.31 20.91
C SER A 310 -23.33 -16.72 21.10
N ARG A 311 -23.91 -16.32 22.24
CA ARG A 311 -25.31 -16.57 22.60
C ARG A 311 -26.26 -15.48 22.11
N VAL A 312 -25.76 -14.49 21.37
CA VAL A 312 -26.55 -13.35 20.88
C VAL A 312 -27.46 -13.82 19.74
N ARG A 313 -28.76 -13.59 19.89
CA ARG A 313 -29.81 -13.93 18.91
C ARG A 313 -30.75 -12.76 18.62
N ALA A 314 -30.88 -11.82 19.56
CA ALA A 314 -31.70 -10.63 19.42
C ALA A 314 -31.01 -9.39 20.04
N LEU A 315 -31.52 -8.20 19.70
CA LEU A 315 -31.02 -6.93 20.23
C LEU A 315 -31.06 -6.88 21.77
N SER A 316 -32.10 -7.43 22.40
CA SER A 316 -32.23 -7.47 23.86
C SER A 316 -31.07 -8.20 24.55
N ASP A 317 -30.41 -9.14 23.86
CA ASP A 317 -29.30 -9.91 24.41
C ASP A 317 -28.06 -9.05 24.65
N LEU A 318 -27.88 -7.95 23.91
CA LEU A 318 -26.72 -7.06 24.03
C LEU A 318 -26.61 -6.41 25.41
N THR A 319 -27.69 -6.38 26.18
CA THR A 319 -27.74 -5.81 27.54
C THR A 319 -27.41 -6.81 28.65
N ARG A 320 -27.23 -8.10 28.33
CA ARG A 320 -26.96 -9.14 29.32
C ARG A 320 -25.61 -8.87 30.02
N PRO A 321 -25.52 -9.06 31.34
CA PRO A 321 -24.25 -8.93 32.05
C PRO A 321 -23.18 -9.86 31.48
N GLY A 322 -21.95 -9.36 31.34
CA GLY A 322 -20.81 -10.13 30.85
C GLY A 322 -20.74 -10.29 29.32
N MET A 323 -21.65 -9.66 28.57
CA MET A 323 -21.56 -9.60 27.10
C MET A 323 -20.35 -8.75 26.70
N LYS A 324 -19.55 -9.23 25.75
CA LYS A 324 -18.44 -8.46 25.16
C LYS A 324 -18.88 -7.81 23.87
N ILE A 325 -19.13 -6.51 23.90
CA ILE A 325 -19.50 -5.74 22.72
C ILE A 325 -18.26 -5.03 22.16
N ASP A 326 -18.08 -5.12 20.85
CA ASP A 326 -17.06 -4.38 20.12
C ASP A 326 -17.71 -3.34 19.20
N LEU A 327 -17.20 -2.12 19.23
CA LEU A 327 -17.66 -1.01 18.40
C LEU A 327 -16.44 -0.31 17.82
N CYS A 328 -16.62 0.48 16.76
CA CYS A 328 -15.59 1.48 16.47
C CYS A 328 -15.61 2.60 17.53
N ALA A 329 -14.50 3.33 17.66
CA ALA A 329 -14.43 4.54 18.48
C ALA A 329 -15.44 5.60 17.98
N ASP A 330 -15.83 6.53 18.86
CA ASP A 330 -16.87 7.52 18.60
C ASP A 330 -16.53 8.55 17.51
N VAL A 331 -15.23 8.78 17.28
CA VAL A 331 -14.70 9.59 16.19
C VAL A 331 -14.81 8.91 14.82
N VAL A 332 -14.94 7.57 14.80
CA VAL A 332 -15.04 6.75 13.58
C VAL A 332 -16.50 6.73 13.11
N PRO A 333 -16.79 6.83 11.79
CA PRO A 333 -18.16 6.81 11.27
C PRO A 333 -19.05 5.67 11.81
N CYS A 334 -18.57 4.42 11.77
CA CYS A 334 -19.30 3.25 12.28
C CYS A 334 -19.60 3.37 13.79
N GLY A 335 -18.64 3.83 14.59
CA GLY A 335 -18.78 3.96 16.04
C GLY A 335 -19.71 5.09 16.45
N ARG A 336 -19.68 6.20 15.70
CA ARG A 336 -20.62 7.31 15.88
C ARG A 336 -22.04 6.90 15.52
N TYR A 337 -22.22 6.26 14.35
CA TYR A 337 -23.53 5.79 13.92
C TYR A 337 -24.07 4.70 14.85
N ALA A 338 -23.23 3.80 15.34
CA ALA A 338 -23.61 2.80 16.34
C ALA A 338 -24.15 3.44 17.62
N ARG A 339 -23.47 4.46 18.16
CA ARG A 339 -23.94 5.20 19.34
C ARG A 339 -25.27 5.93 19.10
N ILE A 340 -25.45 6.53 17.91
CA ILE A 340 -26.73 7.13 17.52
C ILE A 340 -27.83 6.07 17.43
N ALA A 341 -27.54 4.91 16.84
CA ALA A 341 -28.48 3.80 16.72
C ALA A 341 -28.87 3.25 18.10
N LEU A 342 -27.91 3.04 19.00
CA LEU A 342 -28.15 2.61 20.38
C LEU A 342 -29.04 3.60 21.14
N ASN A 343 -28.81 4.90 20.98
CA ASN A 343 -29.68 5.93 21.58
C ASN A 343 -31.10 5.88 21.01
N ARG A 344 -31.26 5.68 19.71
CA ARG A 344 -32.59 5.52 19.09
C ARG A 344 -33.29 4.24 19.54
N LEU A 345 -32.54 3.15 19.70
CA LEU A 345 -33.04 1.87 20.19
C LEU A 345 -33.57 1.93 21.63
N SER A 346 -33.10 2.87 22.46
CA SER A 346 -33.69 3.14 23.77
C SER A 346 -35.17 3.58 23.71
N GLY A 347 -35.61 4.12 22.57
CA GLY A 347 -37.01 4.48 22.33
C GLY A 347 -37.86 3.36 21.72
N VAL A 348 -37.29 2.17 21.48
CA VAL A 348 -38.00 1.05 20.85
C VAL A 348 -38.72 0.21 21.91
N GLU A 349 -39.99 -0.08 21.65
CA GLU A 349 -40.82 -0.94 22.48
C GLU A 349 -40.13 -2.30 22.71
N GLY A 350 -40.09 -2.74 23.97
CA GLY A 350 -39.43 -3.99 24.38
C GLY A 350 -37.93 -3.88 24.71
N LEU A 351 -37.25 -2.79 24.37
CA LEU A 351 -35.83 -2.56 24.75
C LEU A 351 -35.69 -1.64 25.97
N GLY A 352 -36.50 -0.57 26.01
CA GLY A 352 -36.60 0.37 27.13
C GLY A 352 -35.54 1.49 27.16
N PRO A 353 -35.77 2.56 27.94
CA PRO A 353 -35.02 3.82 27.86
C PRO A 353 -33.54 3.70 28.25
N ALA A 354 -33.17 2.70 29.05
CA ALA A 354 -31.80 2.46 29.46
C ALA A 354 -31.04 1.49 28.53
N TYR A 355 -31.64 1.06 27.41
CA TYR A 355 -31.04 0.07 26.51
C TYR A 355 -29.65 0.50 26.02
N GLY A 356 -29.55 1.69 25.41
CA GLY A 356 -28.30 2.20 24.88
C GLY A 356 -27.19 2.23 25.93
N ASP A 357 -27.47 2.76 27.12
CA ASP A 357 -26.52 2.83 28.23
C ASP A 357 -26.08 1.45 28.72
N LYS A 358 -27.00 0.47 28.77
CA LYS A 358 -26.69 -0.90 29.15
C LYS A 358 -25.79 -1.59 28.12
N VAL A 359 -26.04 -1.39 26.83
CA VAL A 359 -25.16 -1.91 25.77
C VAL A 359 -23.78 -1.25 25.84
N LEU A 360 -23.73 0.07 26.03
CA LEU A 360 -22.46 0.80 26.13
C LEU A 360 -21.60 0.36 27.33
N LYS A 361 -22.23 -0.04 28.45
CA LYS A 361 -21.51 -0.63 29.60
C LYS A 361 -20.85 -1.97 29.29
N ASN A 362 -21.34 -2.69 28.29
CA ASN A 362 -20.80 -3.96 27.82
C ASN A 362 -19.74 -3.79 26.72
N VAL A 363 -19.43 -2.55 26.30
CA VAL A 363 -18.39 -2.30 25.30
C VAL A 363 -17.01 -2.53 25.90
N VAL A 364 -16.27 -3.49 25.34
CA VAL A 364 -14.93 -3.87 25.83
C VAL A 364 -13.80 -3.38 24.94
N SER A 365 -14.11 -2.96 23.71
CA SER A 365 -13.12 -2.46 22.76
C SER A 365 -13.72 -1.37 21.86
N ASN A 366 -12.84 -0.51 21.35
CA ASN A 366 -13.18 0.60 20.45
C ASN A 366 -12.18 0.64 19.29
N GLU A 367 -12.59 0.19 18.12
CA GLU A 367 -11.73 0.04 16.95
C GLU A 367 -11.57 1.31 16.12
N GLN A 368 -10.49 1.39 15.34
CA GLN A 368 -10.15 2.54 14.49
C GLN A 368 -10.90 2.52 13.14
N ASP A 369 -11.38 1.36 12.74
CA ASP A 369 -12.18 1.11 11.54
C ASP A 369 -13.13 -0.07 11.77
N VAL A 370 -14.00 -0.33 10.78
CA VAL A 370 -15.04 -1.36 10.89
C VAL A 370 -14.53 -2.77 10.54
N GLU A 371 -13.43 -2.89 9.79
CA GLU A 371 -12.84 -4.19 9.46
C GLU A 371 -12.27 -4.85 10.72
N ALA A 372 -11.63 -4.06 11.58
CA ALA A 372 -11.14 -4.53 12.88
C ALA A 372 -12.28 -5.09 13.77
N VAL A 373 -13.46 -4.46 13.76
CA VAL A 373 -14.65 -4.99 14.47
C VAL A 373 -15.05 -6.34 13.88
N VAL A 374 -15.19 -6.43 12.55
CA VAL A 374 -15.55 -7.70 11.87
C VAL A 374 -14.57 -8.81 12.21
N GLN A 375 -13.26 -8.53 12.17
CA GLN A 375 -12.21 -9.50 12.49
C GLN A 375 -12.33 -10.02 13.92
N LYS A 376 -12.53 -9.15 14.91
CA LYS A 376 -12.69 -9.55 16.32
C LYS A 376 -13.94 -10.42 16.55
N ILE A 377 -15.04 -10.16 15.84
CA ILE A 377 -16.23 -11.01 15.90
C ILE A 377 -16.01 -12.36 15.23
N VAL A 378 -15.32 -12.39 14.09
CA VAL A 378 -14.93 -13.61 13.39
C VAL A 378 -14.01 -14.49 14.25
N LEU A 379 -13.04 -13.89 14.94
CA LEU A 379 -12.13 -14.57 15.85
C LEU A 379 -12.81 -15.00 17.17
N GLY A 380 -13.96 -14.41 17.49
CA GLY A 380 -14.69 -14.65 18.73
C GLY A 380 -14.09 -13.95 19.94
N GLU A 381 -13.31 -12.88 19.73
CA GLU A 381 -12.77 -12.03 20.79
C GLU A 381 -13.86 -11.16 21.45
N ALA A 382 -14.91 -10.84 20.69
CA ALA A 382 -16.14 -10.22 21.15
C ALA A 382 -17.38 -11.02 20.72
N ASP A 383 -18.46 -10.90 21.50
CA ASP A 383 -19.71 -11.64 21.30
C ASP A 383 -20.57 -11.03 20.18
N ALA A 384 -20.57 -9.71 20.09
CA ALA A 384 -21.27 -8.94 19.06
C ALA A 384 -20.62 -7.57 18.82
N GLY A 385 -20.88 -7.01 17.65
CA GLY A 385 -20.51 -5.65 17.30
C GLY A 385 -21.54 -5.00 16.38
N ILE A 386 -21.40 -3.69 16.15
CA ILE A 386 -22.28 -2.93 15.26
C ILE A 386 -21.46 -2.43 14.08
N VAL A 387 -21.80 -2.91 12.88
CA VAL A 387 -21.09 -2.69 11.62
C VAL A 387 -22.08 -2.28 10.53
N TYR A 388 -21.60 -1.98 9.33
CA TYR A 388 -22.49 -1.79 8.19
C TYR A 388 -22.93 -3.14 7.61
N ALA A 389 -24.13 -3.19 7.02
CA ALA A 389 -24.65 -4.42 6.41
C ALA A 389 -23.72 -4.99 5.32
N THR A 390 -23.00 -4.12 4.61
CA THR A 390 -22.05 -4.48 3.55
C THR A 390 -20.74 -5.08 4.07
N ASP A 391 -20.42 -4.93 5.35
CA ASP A 391 -19.18 -5.43 5.94
C ASP A 391 -19.26 -6.94 6.24
N VAL A 392 -20.47 -7.51 6.21
CA VAL A 392 -20.70 -8.95 6.30
C VAL A 392 -20.38 -9.59 4.94
N SER A 393 -19.08 -9.73 4.66
CA SER A 393 -18.60 -10.34 3.42
C SER A 393 -19.06 -11.79 3.29
N ALA A 394 -19.07 -12.33 2.07
CA ALA A 394 -19.41 -13.74 1.83
C ALA A 394 -18.51 -14.71 2.62
N GLU A 395 -17.26 -14.31 2.90
CA GLU A 395 -16.32 -15.09 3.70
C GLU A 395 -16.59 -15.00 5.21
N ALA A 396 -17.02 -13.82 5.69
CA ALA A 396 -17.29 -13.59 7.10
C ALA A 396 -18.70 -14.08 7.51
N ALA A 397 -19.65 -14.10 6.56
CA ALA A 397 -21.05 -14.48 6.78
C ALA A 397 -21.24 -15.86 7.43
N PRO A 398 -20.50 -16.93 7.10
CA PRO A 398 -20.63 -18.22 7.77
C PRO A 398 -20.17 -18.21 9.23
N LYS A 399 -19.34 -17.25 9.63
CA LYS A 399 -18.75 -17.16 10.97
C LYS A 399 -19.52 -16.20 11.89
N MET A 400 -20.45 -15.43 11.32
CA MET A 400 -21.22 -14.42 12.05
C MET A 400 -22.72 -14.53 11.78
N ARG A 401 -23.53 -13.90 12.62
CA ARG A 401 -24.97 -13.75 12.46
C ARG A 401 -25.31 -12.27 12.42
N ALA A 402 -25.90 -11.81 11.33
CA ALA A 402 -26.47 -10.48 11.26
C ALA A 402 -27.85 -10.45 11.95
N ILE A 403 -28.07 -9.44 12.78
CA ILE A 403 -29.33 -9.12 13.44
C ILE A 403 -29.70 -7.71 13.00
N GLU A 404 -30.84 -7.61 12.32
CA GLU A 404 -31.31 -6.35 11.76
C GLU A 404 -31.68 -5.34 12.86
N ILE A 405 -31.31 -4.08 12.62
CA ILE A 405 -31.74 -2.96 13.45
C ILE A 405 -33.07 -2.43 12.90
N PRO A 406 -34.15 -2.37 13.71
CA PRO A 406 -35.43 -1.87 13.24
C PRO A 406 -35.34 -0.44 12.74
N LYS A 407 -36.22 -0.06 11.81
CA LYS A 407 -36.22 1.27 11.16
C LYS A 407 -36.20 2.45 12.16
N SER A 408 -36.85 2.30 13.32
CA SER A 408 -36.84 3.29 14.41
C SER A 408 -35.46 3.48 15.06
N GLY A 409 -34.64 2.43 15.12
CA GLY A 409 -33.26 2.46 15.61
C GLY A 409 -32.21 2.74 14.51
N GLN A 410 -32.59 2.61 13.25
CA GLN A 410 -31.65 2.61 12.13
C GLN A 410 -31.05 4.00 11.86
N VAL A 411 -29.81 4.02 11.36
CA VAL A 411 -29.10 5.22 10.91
C VAL A 411 -28.69 5.04 9.45
N GLU A 412 -29.13 5.94 8.59
CA GLU A 412 -28.69 5.96 7.19
C GLU A 412 -27.28 6.57 7.10
N ALA A 413 -26.31 5.76 6.69
CA ALA A 413 -24.96 6.21 6.40
C ALA A 413 -24.88 6.64 4.93
N VAL A 414 -24.40 7.86 4.68
CA VAL A 414 -24.26 8.41 3.33
C VAL A 414 -22.78 8.53 3.00
N TYR A 415 -22.40 7.99 1.84
CA TYR A 415 -21.03 7.91 1.38
C TYR A 415 -20.78 8.96 0.30
N PRO A 416 -20.07 10.06 0.61
CA PRO A 416 -19.62 11.01 -0.39
C PRO A 416 -18.25 10.63 -0.97
N ILE A 417 -18.05 10.99 -2.24
CA ILE A 417 -16.77 10.90 -2.97
C ILE A 417 -16.42 12.28 -3.53
N ALA A 418 -15.14 12.63 -3.52
CA ALA A 418 -14.63 13.88 -4.07
C ALA A 418 -13.22 13.69 -4.65
N ILE A 419 -12.88 14.47 -5.67
CA ILE A 419 -11.51 14.59 -6.18
C ILE A 419 -10.71 15.49 -5.23
N VAL A 420 -9.47 15.13 -4.93
CA VAL A 420 -8.55 15.93 -4.11
C VAL A 420 -8.01 17.09 -4.95
N LYS A 421 -8.00 18.32 -4.40
CA LYS A 421 -7.66 19.52 -5.17
C LYS A 421 -6.23 19.53 -5.72
N ASP A 422 -5.29 19.00 -4.94
CA ASP A 422 -3.87 18.97 -5.29
C ASP A 422 -3.50 17.73 -6.12
N SER A 423 -4.49 16.98 -6.62
CA SER A 423 -4.26 15.84 -7.50
C SER A 423 -3.56 16.29 -8.78
N THR A 424 -2.47 15.60 -9.15
CA THR A 424 -1.85 15.77 -10.48
C THR A 424 -2.54 14.92 -11.55
N GLN A 425 -3.46 14.04 -11.15
CA GLN A 425 -4.14 13.06 -11.99
C GLN A 425 -5.63 13.37 -12.18
N THR A 426 -6.05 14.64 -12.09
CA THR A 426 -7.45 15.09 -12.04
C THR A 426 -8.36 14.48 -13.11
N GLU A 427 -7.88 14.35 -14.36
CA GLU A 427 -8.66 13.74 -15.45
C GLU A 427 -8.89 12.23 -15.22
N SER A 428 -7.87 11.51 -14.77
CA SER A 428 -7.97 10.07 -14.48
C SER A 428 -8.78 9.82 -13.21
N ALA A 429 -8.64 10.70 -12.21
CA ALA A 429 -9.48 10.70 -11.02
C ALA A 429 -10.96 10.88 -11.39
N ARG A 430 -11.26 11.84 -12.26
CA ARG A 430 -12.62 12.06 -12.77
C ARG A 430 -13.16 10.85 -13.51
N ALA A 431 -12.36 10.20 -14.36
CA ALA A 431 -12.76 8.97 -15.04
C ALA A 431 -13.15 7.85 -14.05
N PHE A 432 -12.40 7.68 -12.96
CA PHE A 432 -12.75 6.70 -11.93
C PHE A 432 -14.04 7.08 -11.19
N VAL A 433 -14.20 8.35 -10.79
CA VAL A 433 -15.44 8.83 -10.16
C VAL A 433 -16.64 8.60 -11.10
N ASP A 434 -16.52 8.96 -12.38
CA ASP A 434 -17.57 8.75 -13.38
C ASP A 434 -17.91 7.26 -13.54
N PHE A 435 -16.90 6.38 -13.48
CA PHE A 435 -17.12 4.94 -13.49
C PHE A 435 -17.86 4.44 -12.25
N VAL A 436 -17.56 4.97 -11.05
CA VAL A 436 -18.33 4.69 -9.82
C VAL A 436 -19.81 5.05 -10.01
N PHE A 437 -20.11 6.19 -10.64
CA PHE A 437 -21.48 6.62 -10.93
C PHE A 437 -22.13 5.92 -12.13
N SER A 438 -21.35 5.22 -12.96
CA SER A 438 -21.83 4.53 -14.15
C SER A 438 -22.82 3.40 -13.82
N GLY A 439 -23.52 2.89 -14.84
CA GLY A 439 -24.35 1.70 -14.69
C GLY A 439 -23.57 0.48 -14.20
N ALA A 440 -22.30 0.33 -14.57
CA ALA A 440 -21.44 -0.77 -14.12
C ALA A 440 -21.05 -0.60 -12.65
N GLY A 441 -20.52 0.56 -12.27
CA GLY A 441 -20.12 0.86 -10.89
C GLY A 441 -21.28 0.71 -9.90
N ARG A 442 -22.47 1.27 -10.24
CA ARG A 442 -23.67 1.12 -9.41
C ARG A 442 -24.16 -0.32 -9.27
N ARG A 443 -24.02 -1.16 -10.32
CA ARG A 443 -24.36 -2.59 -10.22
C ARG A 443 -23.40 -3.33 -9.29
N ILE A 444 -22.11 -3.03 -9.37
CA ILE A 444 -21.10 -3.60 -8.46
C ILE A 444 -21.44 -3.21 -7.02
N LEU A 445 -21.57 -1.91 -6.73
CA LEU A 445 -21.94 -1.41 -5.39
C LEU A 445 -23.21 -2.10 -4.85
N LYS A 446 -24.26 -2.21 -5.67
CA LYS A 446 -25.50 -2.91 -5.30
C LYS A 446 -25.27 -4.39 -4.98
N SER A 447 -24.41 -5.09 -5.73
CA SER A 447 -24.11 -6.50 -5.48
C SER A 447 -23.39 -6.74 -4.13
N TYR A 448 -22.70 -5.72 -3.61
CA TYR A 448 -22.10 -5.71 -2.28
C TYR A 448 -23.05 -5.17 -1.19
N GLY A 449 -24.30 -4.85 -1.51
CA GLY A 449 -25.32 -4.41 -0.56
C GLY A 449 -25.44 -2.90 -0.36
N PHE A 450 -24.67 -2.08 -1.09
CA PHE A 450 -24.82 -0.63 -1.02
C PHE A 450 -26.13 -0.15 -1.64
N GLY A 451 -26.79 0.77 -0.96
CA GLY A 451 -27.96 1.47 -1.46
C GLY A 451 -27.58 2.57 -2.46
N ALA A 452 -28.52 2.92 -3.34
CA ALA A 452 -28.39 4.06 -4.25
C ALA A 452 -28.17 5.36 -3.46
N PRO A 453 -27.49 6.38 -4.01
CA PRO A 453 -27.30 7.66 -3.31
C PRO A 453 -28.64 8.34 -2.98
N PRO A 454 -28.68 9.26 -2.01
CA PRO A 454 -29.86 10.10 -1.77
C PRO A 454 -30.28 10.81 -3.06
N ALA A 455 -31.58 10.96 -3.28
CA ALA A 455 -32.07 11.78 -4.40
C ALA A 455 -31.53 13.20 -4.27
N SER A 456 -31.04 13.77 -5.37
CA SER A 456 -30.72 15.20 -5.44
C SER A 456 -32.00 15.97 -5.16
N LYS A 457 -32.00 16.80 -4.10
CA LYS A 457 -33.05 17.79 -3.88
C LYS A 457 -32.82 19.00 -4.74
#